data_AF-A0AAW2UKH9-F1
#
_entry.id   AF-A0AAW2UKH9-F1
#
_cell.length_a   1.000
_cell.length_b   1.000
_cell.length_c   1.000
_cell.angle_alpha   90.00
_cell.angle_beta   90.00
_cell.angle_gamma   90.00
#
_symmetry.space_group_name_H-M   'P 1'
#
loop_
_entity.id
_entity.type
_entity.pdbx_description
1 polymer ?
#
loop_
_entity_poly.entity_id
_entity_poly.type
_entity_poly.pdbx_seq_one_letter_code
_entity_poly.pdbx_strand_id
1 'polypeptide(L)'
;MELHCKNKEEWKWQRVDCMVVSWLLSSISKDIVEAFLYTTSAHELWKELETRFGDSNGPMLYDVQKRITSLAQGEMSISTYFTKLKKMWDELAHINPLPKCTCGSSKSDGRNELCKPTDTILDGVGGEL
;
A
#
# COMPACT_ATOMS: atom_id res chain seq x y z
N MET A 1 5.28 48.57 20.76
CA MET A 1 4.46 47.37 20.57
C MET A 1 4.40 47.12 19.07
N GLU A 2 5.47 46.55 18.51
CA GLU A 2 5.53 46.18 17.10
C GLU A 2 5.65 44.66 17.06
N LEU A 3 4.51 44.01 16.79
CA LEU A 3 4.51 42.59 16.41
C LEU A 3 5.06 42.54 15.00
N HIS A 4 6.38 42.38 14.91
CA HIS A 4 7.08 42.01 13.69
C HIS A 4 6.42 40.72 13.17
N CYS A 5 5.64 40.83 12.09
CA CYS A 5 4.98 39.69 11.47
C CYS A 5 6.08 38.73 11.01
N LYS A 6 6.30 37.67 11.77
CA LYS A 6 7.23 36.60 11.41
C LYS A 6 6.81 36.06 10.04
N ASN A 7 7.66 36.35 9.07
CA ASN A 7 7.77 35.74 7.75
C ASN A 7 6.48 35.55 6.93
N LYS A 8 6.25 36.44 5.95
CA LYS A 8 5.14 36.37 4.98
C LYS A 8 5.12 35.06 4.15
N GLU A 9 6.20 34.28 4.12
CA GLU A 9 6.17 32.99 3.42
C GLU A 9 5.70 31.86 4.35
N GLU A 10 5.96 31.94 5.65
CA GLU A 10 5.60 30.91 6.63
C GLU A 10 4.07 30.78 6.78
N TRP A 11 3.34 31.90 6.85
CA TRP A 11 1.86 31.83 6.94
C TRP A 11 1.22 31.28 5.65
N LYS A 12 1.83 31.50 4.48
CA LYS A 12 1.32 30.93 3.23
C LYS A 12 1.45 29.42 3.25
N TRP A 13 2.62 28.92 3.69
CA TRP A 13 2.86 27.49 3.85
C TRP A 13 1.89 26.86 4.84
N GLN A 14 1.70 27.47 6.01
CA GLN A 14 0.75 26.99 7.02
C GLN A 14 -0.69 26.92 6.49
N ARG A 15 -1.13 27.91 5.71
CA ARG A 15 -2.47 27.87 5.09
C ARG A 15 -2.62 26.72 4.09
N VAL A 16 -1.61 26.49 3.26
CA VAL A 16 -1.63 25.38 2.29
C VAL A 16 -1.62 24.05 3.03
N ASP A 17 -0.79 23.89 4.05
CA ASP A 17 -0.71 22.68 4.85
C ASP A 17 -2.06 22.34 5.52
N CYS A 18 -2.70 23.31 6.20
CA CYS A 18 -4.03 23.12 6.78
C CYS A 18 -5.10 22.75 5.74
N MET A 19 -5.00 23.29 4.53
CA MET A 19 -5.92 22.96 3.44
C MET A 19 -5.74 21.51 2.98
N VAL A 20 -4.49 21.06 2.83
CA VAL A 20 -4.18 19.68 2.46
C VAL A 20 -4.60 18.70 3.57
N VAL A 21 -4.37 19.03 4.85
CA VAL A 21 -4.87 18.25 5.99
C VAL A 21 -6.39 18.07 5.89
N SER A 22 -7.13 19.15 5.63
CA SER A 22 -8.59 19.11 5.50
C SER A 22 -9.05 18.19 4.37
N TRP A 23 -8.36 18.22 3.22
CA TRP A 23 -8.67 17.35 2.08
C TRP A 23 -8.34 15.88 2.36
N LEU A 24 -7.21 15.61 3.01
CA LEU A 24 -6.83 14.26 3.41
C LEU A 24 -7.84 13.69 4.41
N LEU A 25 -8.15 14.41 5.49
CA LEU A 25 -9.15 13.99 6.49
C LEU A 25 -10.53 13.76 5.87
N SER A 26 -10.94 14.60 4.90
CA SER A 26 -12.22 14.44 4.20
C SER A 26 -12.26 13.24 3.26
N SER A 27 -11.11 12.74 2.84
CA SER A 27 -10.97 11.59 1.94
C SER A 27 -10.89 10.25 2.69
N ILE A 28 -10.69 10.29 4.00
CA ILE A 28 -10.65 9.12 4.88
C ILE A 28 -12.09 8.73 5.29
N SER A 29 -12.37 7.43 5.40
CA SER A 29 -13.66 6.95 5.91
C SER A 29 -13.92 7.44 7.34
N LYS A 30 -15.18 7.78 7.64
CA LYS A 30 -15.59 8.26 8.96
C LYS A 30 -15.30 7.26 10.08
N ASP A 31 -15.23 5.97 9.77
CA ASP A 31 -14.97 4.92 10.75
C ASP A 31 -13.53 4.94 11.29
N ILE A 32 -12.59 5.56 10.58
CA ILE A 32 -11.16 5.56 10.94
C ILE A 32 -10.55 6.96 11.03
N VAL A 33 -11.25 8.01 10.60
CA VAL A 33 -10.73 9.40 10.57
C VAL A 33 -10.38 9.93 11.97
N GLU A 34 -11.06 9.46 13.01
CA GLU A 34 -10.81 9.89 14.41
C GLU A 34 -9.37 9.60 14.85
N ALA A 35 -8.73 8.57 14.31
CA ALA A 35 -7.34 8.22 14.61
C ALA A 35 -6.34 9.27 14.10
N PHE A 36 -6.75 10.18 13.22
CA PHE A 36 -5.89 11.11 12.49
C PHE A 36 -6.17 12.59 12.82
N LEU A 37 -7.15 12.88 13.67
CA LEU A 37 -7.59 14.26 13.95
C LEU A 37 -6.53 15.15 14.61
N TYR A 38 -5.58 14.55 15.32
CA TYR A 38 -4.57 15.28 16.10
C TYR A 38 -3.24 15.47 15.36
N THR A 39 -3.20 15.12 14.08
CA THR A 39 -1.97 15.23 13.29
C THR A 39 -1.61 16.69 13.03
N THR A 40 -0.33 17.04 13.15
CA THR A 40 0.10 18.46 13.19
C THR A 40 0.41 19.05 11.82
N SER A 41 0.64 18.21 10.82
CA SER A 41 0.92 18.64 9.46
C SER A 41 0.38 17.64 8.42
N ALA A 42 0.19 18.11 7.19
CA ALA A 42 -0.22 17.23 6.08
C ALA A 42 0.80 16.11 5.84
N HIS A 43 2.09 16.40 6.00
CA HIS A 43 3.16 15.42 5.83
C HIS A 43 3.10 14.31 6.87
N GLU A 44 2.92 14.65 8.15
CA GLU A 44 2.78 13.67 9.23
C GLU A 44 1.54 12.80 9.04
N LEU A 45 0.41 13.41 8.65
CA LEU A 45 -0.83 12.69 8.34
C LEU A 45 -0.63 11.68 7.21
N TRP A 46 0.02 12.12 6.13
CA TRP A 46 0.32 11.25 5.01
C TRP A 46 1.24 10.09 5.42
N LYS A 47 2.27 10.34 6.22
CA LYS A 47 3.19 9.30 6.70
C LYS A 47 2.51 8.26 7.58
N GLU A 48 1.59 8.69 8.44
CA GLU A 48 0.83 7.77 9.28
C GLU A 48 -0.12 6.89 8.45
N LEU A 49 -0.78 7.48 7.45
CA LEU A 49 -1.60 6.74 6.49
C LEU A 49 -0.77 5.73 5.69
N GLU A 50 0.37 6.15 5.16
CA GLU A 50 1.30 5.28 4.43
C GLU A 50 1.81 4.13 5.31
N THR A 51 2.15 4.40 6.57
CA THR A 51 2.63 3.35 7.48
C THR A 51 1.55 2.34 7.83
N ARG A 52 0.31 2.78 8.05
CA ARG A 52 -0.80 1.89 8.44
C ARG A 52 -1.43 1.15 7.26
N PHE A 53 -1.52 1.81 6.11
CA PHE A 53 -2.30 1.33 4.96
C PHE A 53 -1.51 1.24 3.65
N GLY A 54 -0.26 1.72 3.61
CA GLY A 54 0.57 1.69 2.40
C GLY A 54 1.12 0.30 2.08
N ASP A 55 1.41 -0.51 3.11
CA ASP A 55 1.91 -1.89 2.96
C ASP A 55 0.82 -2.97 3.13
N SER A 56 -0.41 -2.59 3.47
CA SER A 56 -1.44 -3.52 3.94
C SER A 56 -2.17 -4.27 2.81
N ASN A 57 -1.42 -4.90 1.91
CA ASN A 57 -1.99 -5.87 0.98
C ASN A 57 -2.19 -7.25 1.64
N GLY A 58 -1.64 -7.51 2.83
CA GLY A 58 -1.74 -8.81 3.51
C GLY A 58 -3.18 -9.33 3.71
N PRO A 59 -4.08 -8.55 4.33
CA PRO A 59 -5.48 -8.95 4.48
C PRO A 59 -6.21 -9.13 3.13
N MET A 60 -5.96 -8.25 2.16
CA MET A 60 -6.54 -8.37 0.80
C MET A 60 -6.02 -9.61 0.07
N LEU A 61 -4.72 -9.89 0.17
CA LEU A 61 -4.06 -11.08 -0.37
C LEU A 61 -4.69 -12.35 0.20
N TYR A 62 -4.84 -12.41 1.53
CA TYR A 62 -5.47 -13.54 2.21
C TYR A 62 -6.92 -13.71 1.79
N ASP A 63 -7.69 -12.61 1.68
CA ASP A 63 -9.09 -12.67 1.22
C ASP A 63 -9.21 -13.28 -0.19
N VAL A 64 -8.38 -12.81 -1.13
CA VAL A 64 -8.37 -13.35 -2.50
C VAL A 64 -7.95 -14.82 -2.52
N GLN A 65 -6.91 -15.20 -1.78
CA GLN A 65 -6.48 -16.59 -1.66
C GLN A 65 -7.60 -17.48 -1.11
N LYS A 66 -8.26 -17.03 -0.04
CA LYS A 66 -9.40 -17.73 0.56
C LYS A 66 -10.54 -17.89 -0.43
N ARG A 67 -10.90 -16.83 -1.17
CA ARG A 67 -11.93 -16.88 -2.23
C ARG A 67 -11.58 -17.92 -3.30
N ILE A 68 -10.32 -17.96 -3.76
CA ILE A 68 -9.83 -18.96 -4.73
C ILE A 68 -9.96 -20.38 -4.16
N THR A 69 -9.48 -20.63 -2.93
CA THR A 69 -9.54 -21.96 -2.31
C THR A 69 -10.97 -22.42 -2.04
N SER A 70 -11.88 -21.47 -1.74
CA SER A 70 -13.30 -21.75 -1.51
C SER A 70 -14.13 -21.89 -2.78
N LEU A 71 -13.59 -21.54 -3.95
CA LEU A 71 -14.34 -21.60 -5.21
C LEU A 71 -14.54 -23.06 -5.62
N ALA A 72 -15.78 -23.52 -5.56
CA ALA A 72 -16.22 -24.78 -6.14
C ALA A 72 -17.04 -24.52 -7.41
N GLN A 73 -17.01 -25.45 -8.36
CA GLN A 73 -17.81 -25.35 -9.59
C GLN A 73 -19.31 -25.34 -9.30
N GLY A 74 -19.79 -26.26 -8.46
CA GLY A 74 -21.22 -26.42 -8.16
C GLY A 74 -22.06 -26.56 -9.43
N GLU A 75 -23.18 -25.86 -9.48
CA GLU A 75 -24.10 -25.82 -10.63
C GLU A 75 -23.64 -24.85 -11.75
N MET A 76 -22.45 -24.26 -11.63
CA MET A 76 -21.97 -23.32 -12.64
C MET A 76 -21.50 -24.04 -13.91
N SER A 77 -21.72 -23.41 -15.06
CA SER A 77 -21.09 -23.86 -16.30
C SER A 77 -19.57 -23.76 -16.19
N ILE A 78 -18.86 -24.64 -16.90
CA ILE A 78 -17.40 -24.67 -16.95
C ILE A 78 -16.84 -23.28 -17.35
N SER A 79 -17.43 -22.66 -18.37
CA SER A 79 -17.03 -21.33 -18.84
C SER A 79 -17.12 -20.30 -17.71
N THR A 80 -18.26 -20.24 -17.03
CA THR A 80 -18.48 -19.29 -15.93
C THR A 80 -17.52 -19.53 -14.76
N TYR A 81 -17.26 -20.79 -14.41
CA TYR A 81 -16.33 -21.15 -13.35
C TYR A 81 -14.92 -20.66 -13.67
N PHE A 82 -14.40 -20.97 -14.86
CA PHE A 82 -13.06 -20.53 -15.26
C PHE A 82 -12.94 -19.02 -15.40
N THR A 83 -13.99 -18.32 -15.87
CA THR A 83 -13.99 -16.85 -15.89
C THR A 83 -13.87 -16.26 -14.48
N LYS A 84 -14.61 -16.80 -13.49
CA LYS A 84 -14.50 -16.34 -12.10
C LYS A 84 -13.13 -16.64 -11.51
N LEU A 85 -12.61 -17.84 -11.73
CA LEU A 85 -11.28 -18.23 -11.28
C LEU A 85 -10.21 -17.31 -11.86
N LYS A 86 -10.23 -17.08 -13.18
CA LYS A 86 -9.29 -16.18 -13.86
C LYS A 86 -9.33 -14.76 -13.28
N LYS A 87 -10.54 -14.21 -13.06
CA LYS A 87 -10.70 -12.88 -12.46
C LYS A 87 -9.99 -12.79 -11.09
N MET A 88 -10.14 -13.79 -10.23
CA MET A 88 -9.49 -13.79 -8.92
C MET A 88 -7.97 -13.97 -9.01
N TRP A 89 -7.49 -14.75 -9.97
CA TRP A 89 -6.05 -14.85 -10.26
C TRP A 89 -5.46 -13.53 -10.76
N ASP A 90 -6.18 -12.81 -11.62
CA ASP A 90 -5.75 -11.49 -12.10
C ASP A 90 -5.73 -10.46 -10.95
N GLU A 91 -6.73 -10.51 -10.05
CA GLU A 91 -6.78 -9.71 -8.82
C GLU A 91 -5.59 -10.02 -7.90
N LEU A 92 -5.27 -11.31 -7.72
CA LEU A 92 -4.13 -11.77 -6.91
C LEU A 92 -2.80 -11.25 -7.46
N ALA A 93 -2.61 -11.33 -8.78
CA ALA A 93 -1.39 -10.85 -9.45
C ALA A 93 -1.24 -9.32 -9.36
N HIS A 94 -2.36 -8.58 -9.28
CA HIS A 94 -2.34 -7.13 -9.08
C HIS A 94 -1.93 -6.74 -7.65
N ILE A 95 -2.45 -7.44 -6.64
CA ILE A 95 -2.17 -7.17 -5.22
C ILE A 95 -0.74 -7.59 -4.85
N ASN A 96 -0.23 -8.66 -5.47
CA ASN A 96 1.12 -9.17 -5.23
C ASN A 96 1.91 -9.25 -6.55
N PRO A 97 2.34 -8.09 -7.09
CA PRO A 97 3.12 -8.07 -8.31
C PRO A 97 4.47 -8.73 -8.08
N LEU A 98 4.94 -9.51 -9.05
CA LEU A 98 6.28 -10.08 -8.99
C LEU A 98 7.32 -8.94 -8.86
N PRO A 99 8.34 -9.11 -8.00
CA PRO A 99 9.40 -8.12 -7.88
C PRO A 99 10.06 -7.93 -9.25
N LYS A 100 10.24 -6.67 -9.64
CA LYS A 100 10.94 -6.34 -10.89
C LYS A 100 12.39 -6.80 -10.76
N CYS A 101 12.82 -7.74 -11.61
CA CYS A 101 14.23 -8.12 -11.65
C CYS A 101 15.07 -6.93 -12.12
N THR A 102 16.05 -6.52 -11.31
CA THR A 102 17.09 -5.55 -11.70
C THR A 102 18.20 -6.18 -12.55
N CYS A 103 18.16 -7.50 -12.76
CA CYS A 103 19.15 -8.26 -13.53
C CYS A 103 19.19 -7.95 -15.03
N GLY A 104 18.30 -7.10 -15.56
CA GLY A 104 18.23 -6.80 -17.00
C GLY A 104 17.75 -7.96 -17.88
N SER A 105 17.45 -9.13 -17.31
CA SER A 105 17.10 -10.35 -18.05
C SER A 105 15.60 -10.51 -18.32
N SER A 106 14.82 -9.42 -18.40
CA SER A 106 13.39 -9.48 -18.66
C SER A 106 13.08 -10.06 -20.04
N LYS A 107 13.05 -11.39 -20.13
CA LYS A 107 12.30 -12.14 -21.14
C LYS A 107 11.11 -12.77 -20.44
N SER A 108 9.94 -12.33 -20.88
CA SER A 108 8.65 -12.92 -20.55
C SER A 108 8.61 -14.35 -21.10
N ASP A 109 8.95 -15.35 -20.30
CA ASP A 109 8.59 -16.73 -20.63
C ASP A 109 8.41 -17.62 -19.39
N GLY A 110 7.15 -17.84 -19.01
CA GLY A 110 6.56 -19.17 -18.96
C GLY A 110 7.10 -20.29 -18.05
N ARG A 111 8.22 -20.17 -17.32
CA ARG A 111 8.66 -21.22 -16.38
C ARG A 111 9.32 -20.66 -15.11
N ASN A 112 8.96 -21.30 -13.99
CA ASN A 112 9.46 -21.09 -12.64
C ASN A 112 10.99 -21.01 -12.56
N GLU A 113 11.53 -19.80 -12.63
CA GLU A 113 12.77 -19.45 -11.94
C GLU A 113 12.53 -18.14 -11.21
N LEU A 114 12.15 -18.24 -9.93
CA LEU A 114 12.04 -17.07 -9.06
C LEU A 114 13.44 -16.46 -8.95
N CYS A 115 13.57 -15.21 -9.39
CA CYS A 115 14.67 -14.37 -8.93
C CYS A 115 14.56 -14.33 -7.40
N LYS A 116 15.50 -14.96 -6.70
CA LYS A 116 15.46 -15.02 -5.24
C LYS A 116 15.48 -13.58 -4.71
N PRO A 117 14.56 -13.20 -3.81
CA PRO A 117 14.69 -11.95 -3.09
C PRO A 117 16.04 -11.99 -2.37
N THR A 118 16.90 -11.01 -2.62
CA THR A 118 18.03 -10.75 -1.73
C THR A 118 17.45 -10.21 -0.43
N ASP A 119 17.30 -11.09 0.57
CA ASP A 119 17.03 -10.70 1.95
C ASP A 119 18.09 -9.67 2.37
N THR A 120 17.74 -8.39 2.46
CA THR A 120 18.65 -7.30 2.86
C THR A 120 18.36 -6.79 4.27
N ILE A 121 17.57 -7.52 5.05
CA ILE A 121 17.36 -7.18 6.46
C ILE A 121 17.40 -8.51 7.23
N LEU A 122 18.57 -8.92 7.69
CA LEU A 122 18.84 -9.75 8.89
C LEU A 122 20.29 -10.31 8.88
N ASP A 123 21.30 -9.46 8.65
CA ASP A 123 22.67 -9.75 9.09
C ASP A 123 23.25 -8.50 9.76
N GLY A 124 23.56 -8.58 11.05
CA GLY A 124 24.55 -7.69 11.66
C GLY A 124 24.11 -6.76 12.80
N VAL A 125 23.28 -7.22 13.75
CA VAL A 125 23.46 -6.77 15.14
C VAL A 125 24.11 -7.92 15.91
N GLY A 126 25.42 -7.77 16.21
CA GLY A 126 26.11 -8.63 17.16
C GLY A 126 27.60 -8.84 16.85
N GLY A 127 28.46 -8.41 17.78
CA GLY A 127 29.70 -9.14 18.06
C GLY A 127 31.01 -8.40 17.79
N GLU A 128 31.46 -7.69 18.82
CA GLU A 128 32.85 -7.50 19.29
C GLU A 128 33.99 -8.19 18.50
N LEU A 129 34.94 -7.38 18.04
CA LEU A 129 36.37 -7.38 18.43
C LEU A 129 37.07 -6.13 17.87
#